data_AF-A0A1C5FRQ3-F1
#
_entry.id   AF-A0A1C5FRQ3-F1
#
_cell.length_a   1.000
_cell.length_b   1.000
_cell.length_c   1.000
_cell.angle_alpha   90.00
_cell.angle_beta   90.00
_cell.angle_gamma   90.00
#
_symmetry.space_group_name_H-M   'P 1'
#
loop_
_entity.id
_entity.type
_entity.pdbx_description
1 polymer ?
#
loop_
_entity_poly.entity_id
_entity_poly.type
_entity_poly.pdbx_seq_one_letter_code
_entity_poly.pdbx_strand_id
1 'polypeptide(L)'
;MSPPGVGNGRLISMDARDLVRSEKLVRSVKVVCTARGLRSLRSAWRRRRADAVGLPRRGTELARVPGEVQGAEPEPGGGVVRFARSSLRVRVTAGGAVFCGWDGAEPEPSYALDGPCPEADERAELEPDTGGGWRVVSERVTVTVSRNGTVEVRTPGGVVLRRDLPPRWWEPAGAPGPAEPGLGGDGARWLQRSEVAADARFFGLGGRASGPRLRDGVYRLWNTDPGGSFEPGDDPLYLTMPVQLVVAGAGTHLVFHDNSWDGTVTLREGEEGAGSGHDRPGGCRTRMEGGPLRYWVIVGTPARVLHGWTALTGAPAV
;
A
#
# COMPACT_ATOMS: atom_id res chain seq x y z
N MET A 1 29.80 -69.02 -20.02
CA MET A 1 29.02 -68.77 -18.80
C MET A 1 29.94 -68.16 -17.76
N SER A 2 29.84 -66.84 -17.60
CA SER A 2 30.43 -66.04 -16.53
C SER A 2 29.49 -64.84 -16.31
N PRO A 3 29.23 -64.40 -15.06
CA PRO A 3 28.21 -63.40 -14.76
C PRO A 3 28.73 -61.96 -14.94
N PRO A 4 27.86 -60.96 -15.19
CA PRO A 4 28.26 -59.56 -15.19
C PRO A 4 28.26 -58.97 -13.76
N GLY A 5 29.30 -58.18 -13.49
CA GLY A 5 29.57 -57.52 -12.22
C GLY A 5 28.75 -56.25 -11.96
N VAL A 6 28.75 -55.89 -10.69
CA VAL A 6 28.00 -54.85 -9.98
C VAL A 6 28.73 -53.49 -9.99
N GLY A 7 27.96 -52.39 -9.96
CA GLY A 7 28.37 -51.03 -9.57
C GLY A 7 27.69 -49.99 -10.46
N ASN A 8 26.90 -49.01 -9.98
CA ASN A 8 27.25 -48.08 -8.91
C ASN A 8 25.96 -47.37 -8.41
N GLY A 9 25.54 -47.65 -7.17
CA GLY A 9 24.46 -46.91 -6.51
C GLY A 9 25.02 -45.69 -5.78
N ARG A 10 24.78 -44.48 -6.31
CA ARG A 10 25.02 -43.23 -5.58
C ARG A 10 24.01 -43.14 -4.43
N LEU A 11 24.49 -43.28 -3.19
CA LEU A 11 23.79 -42.78 -2.01
C LEU A 11 23.54 -41.28 -2.20
N ILE A 12 22.27 -40.86 -2.24
CA ILE A 12 21.89 -39.47 -2.08
C ILE A 12 22.07 -39.16 -0.59
N SER A 13 23.15 -38.44 -0.26
CA SER A 13 23.35 -37.87 1.07
C SER A 13 22.32 -36.76 1.27
N MET A 14 21.46 -36.93 2.28
CA MET A 14 20.43 -35.98 2.66
C MET A 14 21.06 -34.91 3.56
N ASP A 15 21.00 -33.65 3.11
CA ASP A 15 21.56 -32.49 3.83
C ASP A 15 20.71 -32.16 5.08
N ALA A 16 21.34 -31.74 6.18
CA ALA A 16 20.69 -31.42 7.44
C ALA A 16 19.64 -30.30 7.33
N ARG A 17 19.73 -29.47 6.27
CA ARG A 17 18.75 -28.43 5.94
C ARG A 17 17.43 -28.98 5.39
N ASP A 18 17.45 -30.12 4.71
CA ASP A 18 16.24 -30.79 4.21
C ASP A 18 15.50 -31.52 5.35
N LEU A 19 16.22 -31.96 6.38
CA LEU A 19 15.63 -32.51 7.60
C LEU A 19 14.85 -31.44 8.37
N VAL A 20 15.40 -30.23 8.51
CA VAL A 20 14.71 -29.12 9.21
C VAL A 20 13.50 -28.58 8.41
N ARG A 21 13.56 -28.63 7.08
CA ARG A 21 12.41 -28.29 6.22
C ARG A 21 11.29 -29.33 6.31
N SER A 22 11.64 -30.63 6.31
CA SER A 22 10.65 -31.71 6.42
C SER A 22 9.99 -31.75 7.80
N GLU A 23 10.71 -31.52 8.89
CA GLU A 23 10.11 -31.44 10.23
C GLU A 23 9.15 -30.25 10.39
N LYS A 24 9.49 -29.08 9.84
CA LYS A 24 8.57 -27.92 9.81
C LYS A 24 7.31 -28.23 9.01
N LEU A 25 7.45 -28.85 7.83
CA LEU A 25 6.30 -29.24 6.99
C LEU A 25 5.39 -30.26 7.68
N VAL A 26 5.97 -31.27 8.33
CA VAL A 26 5.23 -32.31 9.06
C VAL A 26 4.52 -31.73 10.29
N ARG A 27 5.12 -30.73 10.96
CA ARG A 27 4.49 -30.03 12.09
C ARG A 27 3.35 -29.12 11.65
N SER A 28 3.49 -28.42 10.52
CA SER A 28 2.42 -27.63 9.88
C SER A 28 1.24 -28.48 9.43
N VAL A 29 1.50 -29.64 8.81
CA VAL A 29 0.44 -30.58 8.39
C VAL A 29 -0.27 -31.20 9.60
N LYS A 30 0.43 -31.48 10.70
CA LYS A 30 -0.19 -32.00 11.92
C LYS A 30 -1.17 -30.99 12.56
N VAL A 31 -0.85 -29.69 12.52
CA VAL A 31 -1.74 -28.63 13.06
C VAL A 31 -2.99 -28.48 12.20
N VAL A 32 -2.86 -28.51 10.87
CA VAL A 32 -3.99 -28.46 9.91
C VAL A 32 -4.94 -29.66 10.05
N CYS A 33 -4.42 -30.83 10.43
CA CYS A 33 -5.22 -32.05 10.63
C CYS A 33 -5.80 -32.21 12.04
N THR A 34 -5.58 -31.27 12.97
CA THR A 34 -6.29 -31.29 14.25
C THR A 34 -7.73 -30.81 14.09
N ALA A 35 -8.67 -31.41 14.83
CA ALA A 35 -10.07 -30.98 14.83
C ALA A 35 -10.25 -29.48 15.17
N ARG A 36 -9.29 -28.86 15.88
CA ARG A 36 -9.28 -27.42 16.18
C ARG A 36 -8.87 -26.57 14.96
N GLY A 37 -7.85 -26.97 14.20
CA GLY A 37 -7.43 -26.32 12.96
C GLY A 37 -8.47 -26.40 11.83
N LEU A 38 -9.15 -27.54 11.68
CA LEU A 38 -10.25 -27.67 10.71
C LEU A 38 -11.47 -26.81 11.08
N ARG A 39 -11.73 -26.63 12.39
CA ARG A 39 -12.82 -25.76 12.89
C ARG A 39 -12.47 -24.28 12.72
N SER A 40 -11.23 -23.87 12.96
CA SER A 40 -10.80 -22.48 12.73
C SER A 40 -10.86 -22.13 11.24
N LEU A 41 -10.37 -23.00 10.34
CA LEU A 41 -10.48 -22.81 8.89
C LEU A 41 -11.94 -22.74 8.41
N ARG A 42 -12.81 -23.62 8.91
CA ARG A 42 -14.25 -23.57 8.60
C ARG A 42 -14.91 -22.30 9.14
N SER A 43 -14.51 -21.82 10.32
CA SER A 43 -15.02 -20.58 10.89
C SER A 43 -14.55 -19.36 10.10
N ALA A 44 -13.28 -19.31 9.69
CA ALA A 44 -12.70 -18.26 8.86
C ALA A 44 -13.38 -18.23 7.48
N TRP A 45 -13.66 -19.39 6.89
CA TRP A 45 -14.40 -19.48 5.63
C TRP A 45 -15.86 -19.05 5.76
N ARG A 46 -16.55 -19.44 6.85
CA ARG A 46 -17.92 -18.99 7.14
C ARG A 46 -17.99 -17.48 7.37
N ARG A 47 -17.03 -16.90 8.12
CA ARG A 47 -16.90 -15.45 8.33
C ARG A 47 -16.62 -14.72 7.02
N ARG A 48 -15.66 -15.20 6.23
CA ARG A 48 -15.40 -14.65 4.88
C ARG A 48 -16.63 -14.68 3.97
N ARG A 49 -17.47 -15.71 4.09
CA ARG A 49 -18.76 -15.76 3.39
C ARG A 49 -19.76 -14.76 3.96
N ALA A 50 -19.87 -14.63 5.28
CA ALA A 50 -20.76 -13.66 5.93
C ALA A 50 -20.38 -12.22 5.57
N ASP A 51 -19.08 -11.87 5.62
CA ASP A 51 -18.56 -10.56 5.21
C ASP A 51 -18.86 -10.26 3.73
N ALA A 52 -18.86 -11.30 2.89
CA ALA A 52 -19.15 -11.16 1.46
C ALA A 52 -20.65 -11.11 1.11
N VAL A 53 -21.56 -11.45 2.04
CA VAL A 53 -23.02 -11.50 1.79
C VAL A 53 -23.62 -10.10 1.62
N GLY A 54 -23.02 -9.07 2.22
CA GLY A 54 -23.46 -7.68 2.08
C GLY A 54 -22.86 -6.92 0.89
N LEU A 55 -21.91 -7.52 0.15
CA LEU A 55 -21.25 -6.84 -0.96
C LEU A 55 -22.12 -6.93 -2.24
N PRO A 56 -22.31 -5.81 -2.97
CA PRO A 56 -23.12 -5.81 -4.18
C PRO A 56 -22.62 -6.83 -5.20
N ARG A 57 -23.57 -7.50 -5.87
CA ARG A 57 -23.26 -8.52 -6.89
C ARG A 57 -22.56 -7.85 -8.08
N ARG A 58 -21.44 -8.46 -8.49
CA ARG A 58 -20.52 -7.92 -9.49
C ARG A 58 -21.08 -8.09 -10.90
N GLY A 59 -21.10 -7.01 -11.66
CA GLY A 59 -21.41 -7.00 -13.09
C GLY A 59 -20.14 -6.94 -13.96
N THR A 60 -20.33 -6.70 -15.26
CA THR A 60 -19.22 -6.33 -16.15
C THR A 60 -18.63 -5.00 -15.67
N GLU A 61 -17.31 -4.90 -15.62
CA GLU A 61 -16.62 -3.69 -15.19
C GLU A 61 -15.54 -3.29 -16.19
N LEU A 62 -15.30 -1.99 -16.30
CA LEU A 62 -14.27 -1.45 -17.19
C LEU A 62 -13.13 -0.83 -16.38
N ALA A 63 -11.91 -1.26 -16.66
CA ALA A 63 -10.73 -0.65 -16.07
C ALA A 63 -10.49 0.75 -16.67
N ARG A 64 -10.23 1.72 -15.81
CA ARG A 64 -9.92 3.11 -16.15
C ARG A 64 -8.57 3.54 -15.58
N VAL A 65 -8.01 4.59 -16.18
CA VAL A 65 -6.79 5.29 -15.77
C VAL A 65 -6.99 6.78 -16.02
N PRO A 66 -6.24 7.69 -15.32
CA PRO A 66 -6.47 9.12 -15.39
C PRO A 66 -6.43 9.71 -16.81
N GLY A 67 -5.55 9.19 -17.66
CA GLY A 67 -5.30 9.74 -19.00
C GLY A 67 -4.24 10.84 -18.99
N GLU A 68 -4.12 11.57 -20.09
CA GLU A 68 -3.17 12.68 -20.22
C GLU A 68 -3.64 13.90 -19.41
N VAL A 69 -2.68 14.65 -18.89
CA VAL A 69 -2.89 15.92 -18.19
C VAL A 69 -3.48 16.96 -19.14
N GLN A 70 -4.44 17.74 -18.64
CA GLN A 70 -5.12 18.80 -19.39
C GLN A 70 -4.81 20.20 -18.83
N GLY A 71 -4.47 20.29 -17.56
CA GLY A 71 -4.12 21.54 -16.89
C GLY A 71 -4.01 21.35 -15.38
N ALA A 72 -3.77 22.43 -14.65
CA ALA A 72 -3.85 22.44 -13.20
C ALA A 72 -4.34 23.78 -12.66
N GLU A 73 -4.94 23.73 -11.49
CA GLU A 73 -5.43 24.86 -10.71
C GLU A 73 -4.58 24.94 -9.43
N PRO A 74 -3.66 25.92 -9.33
CA PRO A 74 -2.88 26.11 -8.11
C PRO A 74 -3.76 26.53 -6.93
N GLU A 75 -3.47 25.96 -5.76
CA GLU A 75 -4.07 26.28 -4.46
C GLU A 75 -2.92 26.40 -3.42
N PRO A 76 -3.13 27.01 -2.25
CA PRO A 76 -2.11 27.02 -1.20
C PRO A 76 -1.61 25.60 -0.87
N GLY A 77 -0.28 25.43 -0.82
CA GLY A 77 0.34 24.13 -0.56
C GLY A 77 0.34 23.16 -1.74
N GLY A 78 -0.18 23.54 -2.92
CA GLY A 78 -0.25 22.66 -4.08
C GLY A 78 -1.37 23.04 -5.04
N GLY A 79 -2.35 22.15 -5.23
CA GLY A 79 -3.47 22.39 -6.13
C GLY A 79 -4.06 21.13 -6.74
N VAL A 80 -4.90 21.33 -7.75
CA VAL A 80 -5.61 20.27 -8.46
C VAL A 80 -5.06 20.11 -9.87
N VAL A 81 -4.48 18.95 -10.17
CA VAL A 81 -4.07 18.57 -11.52
C VAL A 81 -5.22 17.84 -12.21
N ARG A 82 -5.67 18.34 -13.36
CA ARG A 82 -6.76 17.74 -14.14
C ARG A 82 -6.20 16.85 -15.24
N PHE A 83 -6.71 15.62 -15.31
CA PHE A 83 -6.45 14.65 -16.38
C PHE A 83 -7.72 14.43 -17.19
N ALA A 84 -7.58 13.81 -18.37
CA ALA A 84 -8.69 13.56 -19.28
C ALA A 84 -9.89 12.81 -18.69
N ARG A 85 -9.70 12.03 -17.61
CA ARG A 85 -10.74 11.19 -16.99
C ARG A 85 -10.75 11.22 -15.46
N SER A 86 -9.94 12.07 -14.82
CA SER A 86 -9.88 12.16 -13.36
C SER A 86 -9.13 13.44 -12.95
N SER A 87 -9.15 13.76 -11.66
CA SER A 87 -8.35 14.83 -11.07
C SER A 87 -7.48 14.29 -9.94
N LEU A 88 -6.37 14.97 -9.65
CA LEU A 88 -5.55 14.73 -8.47
C LEU A 88 -5.40 16.04 -7.70
N ARG A 89 -5.91 16.09 -6.48
CA ARG A 89 -5.53 17.12 -5.52
C ARG A 89 -4.23 16.71 -4.82
N VAL A 90 -3.25 17.61 -4.83
CA VAL A 90 -2.02 17.50 -4.04
C VAL A 90 -1.96 18.69 -3.10
N ARG A 91 -1.71 18.46 -1.81
CA ARG A 91 -1.53 19.52 -0.82
C ARG A 91 -0.43 19.16 0.15
N VAL A 92 0.57 20.03 0.27
CA VAL A 92 1.60 19.99 1.31
C VAL A 92 1.13 20.86 2.47
N THR A 93 1.09 20.30 3.67
CA THR A 93 0.75 21.05 4.89
C THR A 93 1.96 21.79 5.43
N ALA A 94 1.77 22.78 6.30
CA ALA A 94 2.86 23.46 7.01
C ALA A 94 3.73 22.47 7.83
N GLY A 95 3.15 21.34 8.24
CA GLY A 95 3.86 20.21 8.85
C GLY A 95 4.79 19.44 7.90
N GLY A 96 4.63 19.60 6.59
CA GLY A 96 5.31 18.84 5.54
C GLY A 96 4.66 17.48 5.26
N ALA A 97 3.42 17.27 5.69
CA ALA A 97 2.63 16.11 5.27
C ALA A 97 2.02 16.39 3.90
N VAL A 98 2.06 15.41 3.00
CA VAL A 98 1.49 15.49 1.66
C VAL A 98 0.17 14.76 1.64
N PHE A 99 -0.91 15.45 1.35
CA PHE A 99 -2.18 14.86 0.97
C PHE A 99 -2.22 14.65 -0.55
N CYS A 100 -2.68 13.47 -0.96
CA CYS A 100 -3.02 13.16 -2.33
C CYS A 100 -4.45 12.59 -2.37
N GLY A 101 -5.35 13.22 -3.13
CA GLY A 101 -6.73 12.78 -3.31
C GLY A 101 -7.08 12.67 -4.79
N TRP A 102 -7.46 11.48 -5.23
CA TRP A 102 -7.90 11.25 -6.61
C TRP A 102 -9.40 11.44 -6.76
N ASP A 103 -9.79 11.95 -7.91
CA ASP A 103 -11.18 12.07 -8.36
C ASP A 103 -12.09 12.87 -7.42
N GLY A 104 -11.54 14.00 -6.95
CA GLY A 104 -12.18 14.92 -5.99
C GLY A 104 -12.26 14.41 -4.56
N ALA A 105 -11.53 13.34 -4.22
CA ALA A 105 -11.35 12.96 -2.83
C ALA A 105 -10.69 14.10 -2.03
N GLU A 106 -11.41 14.62 -1.04
CA GLU A 106 -10.93 15.67 -0.14
C GLU A 106 -10.23 15.09 1.11
N PRO A 107 -9.39 15.90 1.79
CA PRO A 107 -8.78 15.51 3.08
C PRO A 107 -9.81 15.20 4.16
N GLU A 108 -11.00 15.79 4.06
CA GLU A 108 -12.08 15.69 5.05
C GLU A 108 -13.41 15.28 4.38
N PRO A 109 -14.29 14.57 5.10
CA PRO A 109 -14.11 14.06 6.46
C PRO A 109 -13.15 12.87 6.51
N SER A 110 -12.37 12.74 7.58
CA SER A 110 -11.47 11.61 7.82
C SER A 110 -11.85 10.88 9.12
N TYR A 111 -11.69 9.56 9.15
CA TYR A 111 -11.90 8.78 10.38
C TYR A 111 -10.69 8.79 11.31
N ALA A 112 -9.53 9.26 10.83
CA ALA A 112 -8.25 9.14 11.52
C ALA A 112 -7.60 10.49 11.86
N LEU A 113 -8.01 11.58 11.22
CA LEU A 113 -7.55 12.91 11.61
C LEU A 113 -8.17 13.28 12.97
N ASP A 114 -7.34 13.75 13.90
CA ASP A 114 -7.77 14.13 15.26
C ASP A 114 -8.53 15.47 15.29
N GLY A 115 -8.32 16.29 14.26
CA GLY A 115 -8.94 17.61 14.11
C GLY A 115 -9.10 17.99 12.64
N PRO A 116 -9.28 19.29 12.35
CA PRO A 116 -9.42 19.75 10.99
C PRO A 116 -8.16 19.44 10.17
N CYS A 117 -8.31 19.37 8.84
CA CYS A 117 -7.17 19.22 7.94
C CYS A 117 -6.10 20.30 8.23
N PRO A 118 -4.83 19.94 8.46
CA PRO A 118 -3.79 20.92 8.78
C PRO A 118 -3.65 21.99 7.70
N GLU A 119 -3.29 23.20 8.11
CA GLU A 119 -3.08 24.34 7.21
C GLU A 119 -2.06 24.00 6.12
N ALA A 120 -2.32 24.51 4.92
CA ALA A 120 -1.41 24.36 3.79
C ALA A 120 -0.10 25.12 4.04
N ASP A 121 1.01 24.64 3.48
CA ASP A 121 2.24 25.42 3.42
C ASP A 121 2.08 26.51 2.35
N GLU A 122 1.88 27.75 2.78
CA GLU A 122 1.71 28.90 1.88
C GLU A 122 2.92 29.16 0.98
N ARG A 123 4.10 28.61 1.32
CA ARG A 123 5.32 28.75 0.52
C ARG A 123 5.43 27.70 -0.57
N ALA A 124 4.61 26.64 -0.50
CA ALA A 124 4.61 25.57 -1.47
C ALA A 124 3.52 25.83 -2.52
N GLU A 125 3.96 26.04 -3.75
CA GLU A 125 3.07 26.32 -4.89
C GLU A 125 3.16 25.19 -5.92
N LEU A 126 2.08 25.00 -6.67
CA LEU A 126 2.06 24.08 -7.81
C LEU A 126 2.59 24.78 -9.05
N GLU A 127 3.74 24.31 -9.52
CA GLU A 127 4.47 24.85 -10.65
C GLU A 127 4.57 23.83 -11.80
N PRO A 128 4.68 24.27 -13.06
CA PRO A 128 5.03 23.38 -14.16
C PRO A 128 6.38 22.69 -13.91
N ASP A 129 6.46 21.39 -14.21
CA ASP A 129 7.70 20.63 -14.17
C ASP A 129 8.33 20.48 -15.56
N THR A 130 9.66 20.33 -15.60
CA THR A 130 10.45 20.14 -16.83
C THR A 130 10.01 18.93 -17.66
N GLY A 131 9.46 17.88 -17.02
CA GLY A 131 8.89 16.72 -17.71
C GLY A 131 7.54 16.98 -18.40
N GLY A 132 7.03 18.23 -18.37
CA GLY A 132 5.68 18.62 -18.80
C GLY A 132 4.57 18.11 -17.88
N GLY A 133 4.92 17.78 -16.65
CA GLY A 133 3.98 17.57 -15.56
C GLY A 133 3.89 18.80 -14.67
N TRP A 134 3.59 18.57 -13.40
CA TRP A 134 3.53 19.58 -12.36
C TRP A 134 4.38 19.17 -11.16
N ARG A 135 4.75 20.11 -10.32
CA ARG A 135 5.47 19.85 -9.08
C ARG A 135 5.04 20.80 -7.98
N VAL A 136 5.14 20.34 -6.75
CA VAL A 136 5.02 21.16 -5.54
C VAL A 136 6.34 21.03 -4.79
N VAL A 137 6.98 22.16 -4.52
CA VAL A 137 8.25 22.20 -3.79
C VAL A 137 8.02 22.87 -2.45
N SER A 138 8.37 22.18 -1.36
CA SER A 138 8.40 22.75 -0.01
C SER A 138 9.79 22.54 0.60
N GLU A 139 10.04 23.15 1.74
CA GLU A 139 11.27 22.94 2.51
C GLU A 139 11.47 21.45 2.91
N ARG A 140 10.36 20.69 3.05
CA ARG A 140 10.36 19.36 3.67
C ARG A 140 10.17 18.22 2.69
N VAL A 141 9.57 18.49 1.54
CA VAL A 141 9.23 17.48 0.53
C VAL A 141 9.06 18.13 -0.83
N THR A 142 9.46 17.42 -1.87
CA THR A 142 9.08 17.75 -3.25
C THR A 142 8.15 16.66 -3.76
N VAL A 143 7.03 17.07 -4.36
CA VAL A 143 6.07 16.17 -5.01
C VAL A 143 6.06 16.49 -6.48
N THR A 144 6.21 15.49 -7.36
CA THR A 144 6.06 15.69 -8.81
C THR A 144 4.94 14.83 -9.34
N VAL A 145 4.13 15.41 -10.22
CA VAL A 145 3.01 14.75 -10.90
C VAL A 145 3.31 14.74 -12.40
N SER A 146 3.53 13.56 -12.97
CA SER A 146 3.79 13.41 -14.40
C SER A 146 2.53 13.61 -15.26
N ARG A 147 2.72 13.70 -16.58
CA ARG A 147 1.64 13.84 -17.59
C ARG A 147 0.55 12.77 -17.54
N ASN A 148 0.87 11.58 -17.05
CA ASN A 148 -0.05 10.44 -17.04
C ASN A 148 -0.63 10.13 -15.64
N GLY A 149 -0.27 10.92 -14.62
CA GLY A 149 -0.73 10.73 -13.25
C GLY A 149 0.19 9.92 -12.34
N THR A 150 1.43 9.66 -12.74
CA THR A 150 2.46 9.16 -11.79
C THR A 150 2.78 10.27 -10.78
N VAL A 151 2.72 9.96 -9.49
CA VAL A 151 3.10 10.87 -8.40
C VAL A 151 4.40 10.38 -7.79
N GLU A 152 5.41 11.24 -7.69
CA GLU A 152 6.64 10.93 -6.98
C GLU A 152 6.77 11.82 -5.76
N VAL A 153 7.09 11.18 -4.64
CA VAL A 153 7.45 11.86 -3.39
C VAL A 153 8.95 11.78 -3.25
N ARG A 154 9.58 12.95 -3.13
CA ARG A 154 11.03 13.12 -3.11
C ARG A 154 11.47 13.83 -1.84
N THR A 155 12.71 13.56 -1.42
CA THR A 155 13.37 14.40 -0.41
C THR A 155 13.50 15.84 -0.91
N PRO A 156 13.74 16.83 -0.03
CA PRO A 156 14.08 18.18 -0.45
C PRO A 156 15.28 18.25 -1.41
N GLY A 157 16.23 17.31 -1.27
CA GLY A 157 17.37 17.16 -2.18
C GLY A 157 17.06 16.48 -3.52
N GLY A 158 15.79 16.18 -3.82
CA GLY A 158 15.35 15.62 -5.10
C GLY A 158 15.46 14.10 -5.23
N VAL A 159 15.85 13.37 -4.17
CA VAL A 159 15.95 11.90 -4.20
C VAL A 159 14.55 11.29 -4.09
N VAL A 160 14.18 10.39 -5.01
CA VAL A 160 12.87 9.72 -5.00
C VAL A 160 12.79 8.73 -3.84
N LEU A 161 11.80 8.93 -2.96
CA LEU A 161 11.49 8.02 -1.86
C LEU A 161 10.42 7.01 -2.25
N ARG A 162 9.45 7.47 -3.06
CA ARG A 162 8.29 6.70 -3.50
C ARG A 162 7.80 7.20 -4.84
N ARG A 163 7.47 6.28 -5.75
CA ARG A 163 6.79 6.55 -7.01
C ARG A 163 5.47 5.80 -7.05
N ASP A 164 4.36 6.52 -6.94
CA ASP A 164 3.01 6.00 -7.14
C ASP A 164 2.65 6.08 -8.63
N LEU A 165 2.48 4.94 -9.27
CA LEU A 165 2.02 4.84 -10.66
C LEU A 165 0.56 5.31 -10.79
N PRO A 166 0.11 5.71 -11.99
CA PRO A 166 -1.26 6.15 -12.20
C PRO A 166 -2.24 5.10 -11.68
N PRO A 167 -3.22 5.49 -10.86
CA PRO A 167 -4.15 4.54 -10.29
C PRO A 167 -4.98 3.90 -11.40
N ARG A 168 -5.48 2.70 -11.10
CA ARG A 168 -6.51 2.05 -11.90
C ARG A 168 -7.77 1.95 -11.07
N TRP A 169 -8.91 2.20 -11.68
CA TRP A 169 -10.19 1.94 -11.04
C TRP A 169 -11.13 1.20 -11.95
N TRP A 170 -12.15 0.62 -11.33
CA TRP A 170 -13.21 -0.10 -12.03
C TRP A 170 -14.56 0.47 -11.64
N GLU A 171 -15.36 0.76 -12.65
CA GLU A 171 -16.76 1.19 -12.53
C GLU A 171 -17.67 0.11 -13.11
N PRO A 172 -18.90 -0.04 -12.59
CA PRO A 172 -19.93 -0.89 -13.21
C PRO A 172 -20.21 -0.45 -14.66
N ALA A 173 -20.22 -1.40 -15.60
CA ALA A 173 -20.58 -1.13 -16.98
C ALA A 173 -22.05 -0.64 -17.06
N GLY A 174 -22.27 0.53 -17.64
CA GLY A 174 -23.60 1.13 -17.80
C GLY A 174 -23.98 2.17 -16.75
N ALA A 175 -23.07 2.53 -15.82
CA ALA A 175 -23.23 3.74 -15.02
C ALA A 175 -23.33 4.98 -15.94
N PRO A 176 -24.20 5.96 -15.63
CA PRO A 176 -24.44 7.11 -16.51
C PRO A 176 -23.18 7.98 -16.63
N GLY A 177 -22.48 7.87 -17.77
CA GLY A 177 -21.32 8.70 -18.14
C GLY A 177 -20.17 8.69 -17.13
N PRO A 178 -19.05 9.40 -17.39
CA PRO A 178 -18.23 9.84 -16.27
C PRO A 178 -19.15 10.68 -15.38
N ALA A 179 -19.31 10.29 -14.11
CA ALA A 179 -19.83 11.21 -13.13
C ALA A 179 -18.99 12.49 -13.23
N GLU A 180 -19.62 13.65 -13.07
CA GLU A 180 -18.91 14.92 -12.87
C GLU A 180 -17.67 14.67 -11.98
N PRO A 181 -16.46 15.11 -12.38
CA PRO A 181 -15.25 14.85 -11.61
C PRO A 181 -15.46 15.34 -10.17
N GLY A 182 -15.34 14.42 -9.20
CA GLY A 182 -15.63 14.69 -7.78
C GLY A 182 -16.69 13.81 -7.13
N LEU A 183 -17.33 12.91 -7.90
CA LEU A 183 -18.23 11.89 -7.37
C LEU A 183 -17.69 10.50 -7.65
N GLY A 184 -16.42 10.25 -7.28
CA GLY A 184 -15.87 8.89 -7.25
C GLY A 184 -16.82 8.01 -6.43
N GLY A 185 -17.69 7.29 -7.13
CA GLY A 185 -18.88 6.71 -6.51
C GLY A 185 -18.48 5.77 -5.40
N ASP A 186 -19.28 5.69 -4.33
CA ASP A 186 -18.99 4.87 -3.15
C ASP A 186 -18.66 3.40 -3.45
N GLY A 187 -18.93 2.91 -4.68
CA GLY A 187 -18.57 1.59 -5.18
C GLY A 187 -17.34 1.49 -6.11
N ALA A 188 -16.62 2.58 -6.37
CA ALA A 188 -15.42 2.57 -7.21
C ALA A 188 -14.29 1.79 -6.53
N ARG A 189 -13.73 0.83 -7.25
CA ARG A 189 -12.64 -0.01 -6.71
C ARG A 189 -11.32 0.50 -7.22
N TRP A 190 -10.38 0.70 -6.31
CA TRP A 190 -9.11 1.32 -6.64
C TRP A 190 -7.96 0.34 -6.57
N LEU A 191 -6.98 0.57 -7.44
CA LEU A 191 -5.68 -0.08 -7.44
C LEU A 191 -4.60 0.98 -7.59
N GLN A 192 -3.80 1.16 -6.54
CA GLN A 192 -2.59 1.95 -6.57
C GLN A 192 -1.37 1.04 -6.55
N ARG A 193 -0.44 1.26 -7.48
CA ARG A 193 0.85 0.57 -7.53
C ARG A 193 1.94 1.58 -7.23
N SER A 194 2.92 1.15 -6.45
CA SER A 194 3.94 2.03 -5.89
C SER A 194 5.27 1.33 -5.99
N GLU A 195 6.30 2.07 -6.38
CA GLU A 195 7.69 1.65 -6.46
C GLU A 195 8.48 2.37 -5.38
N VAL A 196 9.39 1.65 -4.74
CA VAL A 196 10.31 2.15 -3.72
C VAL A 196 11.72 1.65 -4.01
N ALA A 197 12.72 2.21 -3.34
CA ALA A 197 14.12 1.80 -3.50
C ALA A 197 14.31 0.28 -3.27
N ALA A 198 15.36 -0.28 -3.87
CA ALA A 198 15.61 -1.72 -3.82
C ALA A 198 15.91 -2.24 -2.39
N ASP A 199 16.53 -1.41 -1.57
CA ASP A 199 16.86 -1.68 -0.18
C ASP A 199 15.71 -1.39 0.80
N ALA A 200 14.59 -0.87 0.30
CA ALA A 200 13.45 -0.47 1.13
C ALA A 200 12.87 -1.64 1.94
N ARG A 201 12.51 -1.37 3.19
CA ARG A 201 11.89 -2.30 4.14
C ARG A 201 10.58 -1.75 4.67
N PHE A 202 9.59 -2.63 4.78
CA PHE A 202 8.22 -2.29 5.10
C PHE A 202 7.86 -2.62 6.55
N PHE A 203 7.09 -1.75 7.19
CA PHE A 203 6.61 -1.89 8.57
C PHE A 203 5.17 -1.35 8.68
N GLY A 204 4.47 -1.69 9.76
CA GLY A 204 3.14 -1.20 10.07
C GLY A 204 2.02 -2.16 9.64
N LEU A 205 1.01 -1.61 8.96
CA LEU A 205 -0.26 -2.25 8.62
C LEU A 205 -1.11 -2.71 9.83
N GLY A 206 -0.82 -2.22 11.04
CA GLY A 206 -1.47 -2.64 12.29
C GLY A 206 -0.77 -3.83 12.97
N GLY A 207 -1.50 -4.56 13.80
CA GLY A 207 -0.99 -5.75 14.48
C GLY A 207 -0.89 -6.92 13.51
N ARG A 208 0.33 -7.31 13.12
CA ARG A 208 0.58 -8.46 12.24
C ARG A 208 1.32 -9.57 12.97
N ALA A 209 0.91 -10.83 12.76
CA ALA A 209 1.54 -11.99 13.40
C ALA A 209 3.00 -12.24 12.96
N SER A 210 3.41 -11.67 11.83
CA SER A 210 4.77 -11.81 11.27
C SER A 210 5.83 -10.98 11.99
N GLY A 211 5.46 -10.19 13.00
CA GLY A 211 6.35 -9.24 13.67
C GLY A 211 6.40 -7.88 12.96
N PRO A 212 7.26 -6.95 13.42
CA PRO A 212 7.23 -5.54 12.99
C PRO A 212 7.61 -5.34 11.52
N ARG A 213 8.58 -6.11 11.00
CA ARG A 213 8.98 -6.05 9.59
C ARG A 213 8.05 -6.91 8.75
N LEU A 214 7.43 -6.28 7.76
CA LEU A 214 6.57 -6.94 6.78
C LEU A 214 7.44 -7.48 5.63
N ARG A 215 7.22 -8.74 5.27
CA ARG A 215 7.89 -9.43 4.15
C ARG A 215 7.02 -9.45 2.92
N ASP A 216 7.55 -9.99 1.83
CA ASP A 216 6.78 -10.34 0.63
C ASP A 216 5.51 -11.10 1.02
N GLY A 217 4.36 -10.62 0.53
CA GLY A 217 3.09 -11.20 0.92
C GLY A 217 1.90 -10.28 0.63
N VAL A 218 0.73 -10.80 0.98
CA VAL A 218 -0.55 -10.09 0.86
C VAL A 218 -1.12 -9.91 2.26
N TYR A 219 -1.41 -8.67 2.63
CA TYR A 219 -1.93 -8.27 3.93
C TYR A 219 -3.33 -7.69 3.74
N ARG A 220 -4.34 -8.28 4.39
CA ARG A 220 -5.72 -7.75 4.30
C ARG A 220 -5.91 -6.59 5.28
N LEU A 221 -6.67 -5.59 4.85
CA LEU A 221 -7.07 -4.42 5.64
C LEU A 221 -8.50 -4.64 6.13
N TRP A 222 -8.69 -5.61 7.03
CA TRP A 222 -9.98 -5.94 7.60
C TRP A 222 -9.83 -6.50 9.01
N ASN A 223 -10.41 -5.83 10.01
CA ASN A 223 -10.34 -6.29 11.39
C ASN A 223 -11.07 -7.63 11.53
N THR A 224 -10.38 -8.65 12.04
CA THR A 224 -10.94 -10.00 12.20
C THR A 224 -10.60 -10.54 13.57
N ASP A 225 -11.60 -11.08 14.28
CA ASP A 225 -11.37 -11.90 15.47
C ASP A 225 -11.07 -13.35 15.05
N PRO A 226 -9.82 -13.84 15.20
CA PRO A 226 -9.49 -15.24 14.92
C PRO A 226 -10.19 -16.23 15.85
N GLY A 227 -10.71 -15.80 17.02
CA GLY A 227 -11.45 -16.63 17.98
C GLY A 227 -10.55 -17.49 18.87
N GLY A 228 -9.30 -17.07 19.10
CA GLY A 228 -8.32 -17.81 19.92
C GLY A 228 -6.90 -17.25 19.81
N SER A 229 -5.90 -18.01 20.30
CA SER A 229 -4.48 -17.72 20.07
C SER A 229 -4.16 -17.76 18.58
N PHE A 230 -3.36 -16.81 18.10
CA PHE A 230 -2.89 -16.77 16.71
C PHE A 230 -1.43 -17.26 16.61
N GLU A 231 -1.09 -17.88 15.48
CA GLU A 231 0.24 -18.35 15.13
C GLU A 231 0.96 -17.38 14.17
N PRO A 232 2.30 -17.43 14.06
CA PRO A 232 3.03 -16.69 13.03
C PRO A 232 2.49 -17.02 11.64
N GLY A 233 1.96 -16.01 10.94
CA GLY A 233 1.35 -16.14 9.62
C GLY A 233 -0.18 -16.03 9.60
N ASP A 234 -0.84 -16.02 10.77
CA ASP A 234 -2.26 -15.70 10.86
C ASP A 234 -2.51 -14.23 10.51
N ASP A 235 -3.32 -13.99 9.48
CA ASP A 235 -3.70 -12.66 8.98
C ASP A 235 -5.10 -12.73 8.34
N PRO A 236 -5.95 -11.68 8.47
CA PRO A 236 -5.78 -10.49 9.31
C PRO A 236 -6.12 -10.73 10.80
N LEU A 237 -5.62 -9.86 11.67
CA LEU A 237 -5.85 -9.89 13.12
C LEU A 237 -6.85 -8.81 13.57
N TYR A 238 -6.96 -8.64 14.90
CA TYR A 238 -7.90 -7.74 15.57
C TYR A 238 -7.82 -6.28 15.12
N LEU A 239 -6.60 -5.77 14.88
CA LEU A 239 -6.36 -4.37 14.56
C LEU A 239 -5.52 -4.27 13.29
N THR A 240 -6.17 -3.90 12.19
CA THR A 240 -5.51 -3.50 10.95
C THR A 240 -5.57 -1.99 10.82
N MET A 241 -4.45 -1.37 10.45
CA MET A 241 -4.38 0.06 10.18
C MET A 241 -3.78 0.23 8.79
N PRO A 242 -4.35 1.00 7.86
CA PRO A 242 -3.80 1.17 6.52
C PRO A 242 -2.63 2.18 6.49
N VAL A 243 -1.71 2.01 7.45
CA VAL A 243 -0.52 2.84 7.69
C VAL A 243 0.72 2.00 7.42
N GLN A 244 1.53 2.40 6.46
CA GLN A 244 2.77 1.73 6.08
C GLN A 244 3.95 2.66 6.31
N LEU A 245 4.93 2.22 7.09
CA LEU A 245 6.23 2.88 7.21
C LEU A 245 7.24 2.17 6.30
N VAL A 246 7.96 2.93 5.48
CA VAL A 246 9.00 2.43 4.59
C VAL A 246 10.32 3.08 4.93
N VAL A 247 11.34 2.25 5.19
CA VAL A 247 12.69 2.68 5.53
C VAL A 247 13.63 2.21 4.44
N ALA A 248 14.37 3.14 3.83
CA ALA A 248 15.42 2.89 2.84
C ALA A 248 16.63 3.79 3.13
N GLY A 249 17.78 3.51 2.53
CA GLY A 249 18.99 4.33 2.60
C GLY A 249 18.76 5.75 2.05
N ALA A 250 17.90 5.89 1.05
CA ALA A 250 17.46 7.18 0.51
C ALA A 250 16.63 8.03 1.49
N GLY A 251 16.01 7.40 2.49
CA GLY A 251 15.20 8.07 3.50
C GLY A 251 14.03 7.22 4.01
N THR A 252 13.27 7.79 4.96
CA THR A 252 12.07 7.16 5.51
C THR A 252 10.83 7.94 5.11
N HIS A 253 9.75 7.22 4.83
CA HIS A 253 8.44 7.80 4.65
C HIS A 253 7.34 6.91 5.24
N LEU A 254 6.24 7.53 5.68
CA LEU A 254 5.01 6.84 6.07
C LEU A 254 3.93 7.18 5.05
N VAL A 255 3.15 6.17 4.67
CA VAL A 255 1.93 6.34 3.87
C VAL A 255 0.75 5.87 4.69
N PHE A 256 -0.26 6.72 4.82
CA PHE A 256 -1.55 6.38 5.41
C PHE A 256 -2.61 6.47 4.32
N HIS A 257 -3.21 5.35 3.95
CA HIS A 257 -4.38 5.34 3.09
C HIS A 257 -5.62 5.64 3.94
N ASP A 258 -6.18 6.83 3.79
CA ASP A 258 -7.35 7.28 4.54
C ASP A 258 -8.63 6.73 3.89
N ASN A 259 -8.80 5.41 4.05
CA ASN A 259 -9.92 4.66 3.54
C ASN A 259 -10.20 3.47 4.49
N SER A 260 -11.44 3.35 4.95
CA SER A 260 -11.90 2.33 5.90
C SER A 260 -12.53 1.09 5.25
N TRP A 261 -12.60 1.04 3.91
CA TRP A 261 -13.16 -0.08 3.17
C TRP A 261 -12.22 -1.29 3.18
N ASP A 262 -12.79 -2.48 2.93
CA ASP A 262 -11.99 -3.69 2.76
C ASP A 262 -10.97 -3.51 1.63
N GLY A 263 -9.75 -3.95 1.91
CA GLY A 263 -8.63 -3.75 1.02
C GLY A 263 -7.53 -4.77 1.23
N THR A 264 -6.57 -4.75 0.32
CA THR A 264 -5.37 -5.58 0.41
C THR A 264 -4.14 -4.78 0.03
N VAL A 265 -3.05 -5.04 0.75
CA VAL A 265 -1.72 -4.52 0.43
C VAL A 265 -0.84 -5.71 0.04
N THR A 266 -0.35 -5.74 -1.19
CA THR A 266 0.65 -6.72 -1.63
C THR A 266 2.02 -6.07 -1.63
N LEU A 267 2.98 -6.69 -0.92
CA LEU A 267 4.34 -6.21 -0.81
C LEU A 267 5.30 -7.11 -1.58
N ARG A 268 6.31 -6.46 -2.17
CA ARG A 268 7.47 -7.10 -2.77
C ARG A 268 8.71 -6.31 -2.38
N GLU A 269 9.63 -6.93 -1.66
CA GLU A 269 10.95 -6.38 -1.34
C GLU A 269 11.74 -6.22 -2.65
N GLY A 270 12.54 -5.16 -2.70
CA GLY A 270 13.47 -4.95 -3.80
C GLY A 270 14.74 -5.76 -3.60
N GLU A 271 15.62 -5.72 -4.59
CA GLU A 271 16.89 -6.42 -4.57
C GLU A 271 17.98 -5.54 -5.17
N GLU A 272 19.01 -5.23 -4.38
CA GLU A 272 20.17 -4.49 -4.86
C GLU A 272 21.00 -5.39 -5.78
N GLY A 273 21.53 -4.81 -6.86
CA GLY A 273 22.32 -5.53 -7.86
C GLY A 273 23.73 -5.93 -7.40
N ALA A 274 24.07 -5.71 -6.12
CA ALA A 274 25.36 -6.04 -5.50
C ALA A 274 26.60 -5.61 -6.33
N GLY A 275 26.49 -4.48 -7.04
CA GLY A 275 27.56 -3.93 -7.88
C GLY A 275 27.76 -4.60 -9.25
N SER A 276 26.98 -5.64 -9.59
CA SER A 276 27.13 -6.40 -10.84
C SER A 276 25.88 -6.37 -11.75
N GLY A 277 24.74 -5.94 -11.22
CA GLY A 277 23.48 -5.81 -11.94
C GLY A 277 22.73 -4.52 -11.60
N HIS A 278 21.61 -4.29 -12.30
CA HIS A 278 20.69 -3.20 -11.97
C HIS A 278 19.87 -3.54 -10.73
N ASP A 279 19.71 -2.54 -9.86
CA ASP A 279 18.79 -2.62 -8.74
C ASP A 279 17.36 -2.89 -9.22
N ARG A 280 16.70 -3.85 -8.57
CA ARG A 280 15.28 -4.11 -8.75
C ARG A 280 14.50 -3.36 -7.67
N PRO A 281 13.66 -2.39 -8.02
CA PRO A 281 12.92 -1.62 -7.03
C PRO A 281 12.00 -2.53 -6.21
N GLY A 282 11.74 -2.17 -4.96
CA GLY A 282 10.64 -2.77 -4.19
C GLY A 282 9.30 -2.26 -4.70
N GLY A 283 8.20 -2.87 -4.24
CA GLY A 283 6.87 -2.46 -4.65
C GLY A 283 5.78 -2.71 -3.62
N CYS A 284 4.77 -1.84 -3.67
CA CYS A 284 3.55 -1.92 -2.89
C CYS A 284 2.35 -1.80 -3.82
N ARG A 285 1.40 -2.73 -3.71
CA ARG A 285 0.14 -2.71 -4.45
C ARG A 285 -1.02 -2.63 -3.46
N THR A 286 -1.65 -1.47 -3.36
CA THR A 286 -2.84 -1.25 -2.53
C THR A 286 -4.09 -1.39 -3.38
N ARG A 287 -5.01 -2.26 -2.96
CA ARG A 287 -6.33 -2.43 -3.58
C ARG A 287 -7.40 -2.13 -2.56
N MET A 288 -8.40 -1.35 -2.95
CA MET A 288 -9.56 -1.00 -2.13
C MET A 288 -10.82 -1.44 -2.86
N GLU A 289 -11.74 -2.09 -2.15
CA GLU A 289 -13.01 -2.54 -2.73
C GLU A 289 -14.12 -1.46 -2.70
N GLY A 290 -13.82 -0.28 -2.19
CA GLY A 290 -14.69 0.91 -2.25
C GLY A 290 -14.03 2.14 -1.61
N GLY A 291 -14.81 3.21 -1.48
CA GLY A 291 -14.36 4.46 -0.88
C GLY A 291 -13.38 5.27 -1.73
N PRO A 292 -12.99 6.47 -1.26
CA PRO A 292 -12.12 7.36 -2.01
C PRO A 292 -10.69 6.84 -2.08
N LEU A 293 -10.00 7.10 -3.20
CA LEU A 293 -8.55 6.95 -3.26
C LEU A 293 -7.89 8.24 -2.77
N ARG A 294 -7.64 8.29 -1.46
CA ARG A 294 -6.86 9.36 -0.83
C ARG A 294 -5.84 8.79 0.14
N TYR A 295 -4.73 9.50 0.29
CA TYR A 295 -3.65 9.09 1.17
C TYR A 295 -2.79 10.26 1.62
N TRP A 296 -2.16 10.08 2.76
CA TRP A 296 -1.20 11.00 3.35
C TRP A 296 0.20 10.39 3.28
N VAL A 297 1.19 11.21 2.94
CA VAL A 297 2.61 10.84 2.96
C VAL A 297 3.39 11.78 3.87
N ILE A 298 4.19 11.23 4.77
CA ILE A 298 5.06 11.99 5.67
C ILE A 298 6.48 11.52 5.44
N VAL A 299 7.40 12.45 5.15
CA VAL A 299 8.81 12.14 4.86
C VAL A 299 9.73 12.68 5.96
N GLY A 300 10.85 11.99 6.19
CA GLY A 300 11.86 12.47 7.12
C GLY A 300 12.68 11.36 7.76
N THR A 301 13.27 11.66 8.91
CA THR A 301 13.84 10.63 9.80
C THR A 301 12.70 9.81 10.45
N PRO A 302 12.95 8.58 10.93
CA PRO A 302 11.91 7.79 11.61
C PRO A 302 11.20 8.55 12.75
N ALA A 303 11.95 9.26 13.59
CA ALA A 303 11.38 10.06 14.68
C ALA A 303 10.47 11.19 14.16
N ARG A 304 10.90 11.89 13.10
CA ARG A 304 10.12 12.97 12.49
C ARG A 304 8.85 12.46 11.84
N VAL A 305 8.93 11.32 11.16
CA VAL A 305 7.78 10.67 10.52
C VAL A 305 6.74 10.28 11.56
N LEU A 306 7.16 9.69 12.69
CA LEU A 306 6.24 9.33 13.78
C LEU A 306 5.65 10.56 14.47
N HIS A 307 6.45 11.61 14.67
CA HIS A 307 5.95 12.88 15.23
C HIS A 307 4.90 13.53 14.30
N GLY A 308 5.17 13.57 12.99
CA GLY A 308 4.19 14.07 12.01
C GLY A 308 2.93 13.23 11.98
N TRP A 309 3.04 11.90 12.14
CA TRP A 309 1.90 11.00 12.24
C TRP A 309 1.04 11.30 13.46
N THR A 310 1.64 11.49 14.64
CA THR A 310 0.89 11.86 15.86
C THR A 310 0.30 13.27 15.78
N ALA A 311 0.95 14.20 15.09
CA ALA A 311 0.39 15.53 14.86
C ALA A 311 -0.85 15.48 13.92
N LEU A 312 -0.88 14.51 13.00
CA LEU A 312 -1.98 14.33 12.06
C LEU A 312 -3.17 13.56 12.69
N THR A 313 -2.88 12.58 13.56
CA THR A 313 -3.87 11.58 14.02
C THR A 313 -4.10 11.56 15.53
N GLY A 314 -3.54 12.54 16.24
CA GLY A 314 -3.69 12.68 17.68
C GLY A 314 -2.55 12.01 18.45
N ALA A 315 -2.22 12.60 19.59
CA ALA A 315 -1.23 12.04 20.50
C ALA A 315 -1.83 10.85 21.27
N PRO A 316 -1.04 9.81 21.58
CA PRO A 316 -1.48 8.76 22.49
C PRO A 316 -1.90 9.33 23.85
N ALA A 317 -2.99 8.82 24.42
CA ALA A 317 -3.41 9.18 25.76
C ALA A 317 -2.34 8.80 26.80
N VAL A 318 -2.20 9.63 27.85
CA VAL A 318 -1.24 9.46 28.95
C VAL A 318 -1.95 8.99 30.21
#